data_AF-A0A354A4A5-F1
#
_entry.id   AF-A0A354A4A5-F1
#
_cell.length_a   1.000
_cell.length_b   1.000
_cell.length_c   1.000
_cell.angle_alpha   90.00
_cell.angle_beta   90.00
_cell.angle_gamma   90.00
#
_symmetry.space_group_name_H-M   'P 1'
#
loop_
_entity.id
_entity.type
_entity.pdbx_description
1 polymer ?
#
loop_
_entity_poly.entity_id
_entity_poly.type
_entity_poly.pdbx_seq_one_letter_code
_entity_poly.pdbx_strand_id
1 'polypeptide(L)'
;MKKLIKKIENTFAAAAYAEAGEHETAKQIMEEVRPEERVRTSRLERIMMAITFAEAGEHETAREIMREEKRTEKRDRVAPKPRKQLRA
;
A
#
# COMPACT_ATOMS: atom_id res chain seq x y z
N MET A 1 14.65 -3.29 -16.24
CA MET A 1 14.04 -2.77 -17.49
C MET A 1 12.81 -3.55 -17.93
N LYS A 2 12.86 -4.88 -18.15
CA LYS A 2 11.70 -5.70 -18.59
C LYS A 2 10.42 -5.53 -17.74
N LYS A 3 10.55 -5.44 -16.41
CA LYS A 3 9.42 -5.19 -15.50
C LYS A 3 8.79 -3.79 -15.65
N LEU A 4 9.60 -2.79 -16.02
CA LEU A 4 9.12 -1.42 -16.19
C LEU A 4 8.33 -1.28 -17.50
N ILE A 5 8.82 -1.92 -18.57
CA ILE A 5 8.16 -1.99 -19.87
C ILE A 5 6.80 -2.70 -19.75
N LYS A 6 6.77 -3.89 -19.09
CA LYS A 6 5.51 -4.62 -18.83
C LYS A 6 4.49 -3.80 -18.04
N LYS A 7 4.93 -2.98 -17.07
CA LYS A 7 4.02 -2.10 -16.30
C LYS A 7 3.38 -1.03 -17.19
N ILE A 8 4.17 -0.42 -18.06
CA ILE A 8 3.70 0.62 -18.98
C ILE A 8 2.69 0.00 -19.97
N GLU A 9 3.03 -1.15 -20.57
CA GLU A 9 2.14 -1.90 -21.47
C GLU A 9 0.80 -2.25 -20.81
N ASN A 10 0.81 -2.80 -19.60
CA ASN A 10 -0.42 -3.16 -18.89
C ASN A 10 -1.27 -1.93 -18.52
N THR A 11 -0.64 -0.79 -18.23
CA THR A 11 -1.36 0.46 -17.92
C THR A 11 -2.10 0.97 -19.16
N PHE A 12 -1.44 0.99 -20.31
CA PHE A 12 -2.06 1.38 -21.58
C PHE A 12 -3.16 0.41 -21.99
N ALA A 13 -2.96 -0.90 -21.81
CA ALA A 13 -3.97 -1.90 -22.06
C ALA A 13 -5.21 -1.67 -21.18
N ALA A 14 -5.04 -1.53 -19.87
CA ALA A 14 -6.16 -1.27 -18.95
C ALA A 14 -6.94 -0.01 -19.30
N ALA A 15 -6.25 1.07 -19.69
CA ALA A 15 -6.90 2.30 -20.14
C ALA A 15 -7.75 2.08 -21.39
N ALA A 16 -7.23 1.36 -22.40
CA ALA A 16 -7.97 1.05 -23.61
C ALA A 16 -9.24 0.22 -23.35
N TYR A 17 -9.16 -0.78 -22.45
CA TYR A 17 -10.34 -1.57 -22.06
C TYR A 17 -11.37 -0.75 -21.27
N ALA A 18 -10.91 0.15 -20.39
CA ALA A 18 -11.79 1.06 -19.67
C ALA A 18 -12.52 2.02 -20.63
N GLU A 19 -11.82 2.56 -21.62
CA GLU A 19 -12.40 3.42 -22.67
C GLU A 19 -13.41 2.66 -23.55
N ALA A 20 -13.17 1.37 -23.80
CA ALA A 20 -14.10 0.50 -24.51
C ALA A 20 -15.32 0.07 -23.67
N GLY A 21 -15.41 0.49 -22.40
CA GLY A 21 -16.49 0.13 -21.48
C GLY A 21 -16.30 -1.22 -20.76
N GLU A 22 -15.20 -1.93 -21.02
CA GLU A 22 -14.83 -3.19 -20.38
C GLU A 22 -14.09 -2.96 -19.04
N HIS A 23 -14.84 -2.48 -18.06
CA HIS A 23 -14.32 -2.10 -16.76
C HIS A 23 -13.81 -3.30 -15.93
N GLU A 24 -14.36 -4.50 -16.14
CA GLU A 24 -13.93 -5.71 -15.44
C GLU A 24 -12.56 -6.19 -15.94
N THR A 25 -12.38 -6.24 -17.26
CA THR A 25 -11.10 -6.57 -17.91
C THR A 25 -10.01 -5.58 -17.52
N ALA A 26 -10.32 -4.28 -17.51
CA ALA A 26 -9.40 -3.24 -17.08
C ALA A 26 -8.95 -3.42 -15.61
N LYS A 27 -9.88 -3.81 -14.71
CA LYS A 27 -9.57 -4.08 -13.31
C LYS A 27 -8.65 -5.29 -13.14
N GLN A 28 -8.91 -6.39 -13.86
CA GLN A 28 -8.07 -7.59 -13.82
C GLN A 28 -6.64 -7.31 -14.28
N ILE A 29 -6.47 -6.56 -15.37
CA ILE A 29 -5.15 -6.16 -15.89
C ILE A 29 -4.41 -5.29 -14.86
N MET A 30 -5.11 -4.37 -14.20
CA MET A 30 -4.53 -3.52 -13.14
C MET A 30 -4.20 -4.28 -11.85
N GLU A 31 -4.95 -5.33 -11.54
CA GLU A 31 -4.71 -6.20 -10.39
C GLU A 31 -3.43 -7.04 -10.58
N GLU A 32 -3.14 -7.48 -11.81
CA GLU A 32 -1.85 -8.12 -12.15
C GLU A 32 -0.66 -7.14 -12.05
N VAL A 33 -0.89 -5.83 -12.23
CA VAL A 33 0.14 -4.79 -12.13
C VAL A 33 0.45 -4.40 -10.68
N ARG A 34 -0.47 -4.65 -9.74
CA ARG A 34 -0.25 -4.31 -8.33
C ARG A 34 0.91 -5.16 -7.79
N PRO A 35 2.05 -4.54 -7.44
CA PRO A 35 2.95 -5.21 -6.51
C PRO A 35 2.18 -5.38 -5.19
N GLU A 36 2.28 -6.55 -4.55
CA GLU A 36 1.78 -6.81 -3.19
C GLU A 36 2.36 -5.85 -2.13
N GLU A 37 3.31 -5.00 -2.51
CA GLU A 37 3.68 -3.83 -1.74
C GLU A 37 2.55 -2.81 -1.79
N ARG A 38 1.63 -2.97 -0.82
CA ARG A 38 0.91 -1.85 -0.22
C ARG A 38 1.93 -0.73 -0.05
N VAL A 39 1.87 0.23 -0.96
CA VAL A 39 2.58 1.49 -0.84
C VAL A 39 2.34 1.92 0.59
N ARG A 40 3.40 2.04 1.38
CA ARG A 40 3.33 2.62 2.70
C ARG A 40 2.95 4.08 2.47
N THR A 41 1.66 4.33 2.24
CA THR A 41 1.07 5.66 2.31
C THR A 41 1.58 6.22 3.62
N SER A 42 2.28 7.35 3.52
CA SER A 42 2.84 7.93 4.71
C SER A 42 1.68 8.19 5.66
N ARG A 43 1.90 8.04 6.98
CA ARG A 43 0.84 8.28 7.97
C ARG A 43 0.17 9.64 7.75
N LEU A 44 0.93 10.60 7.24
CA LEU A 44 0.49 11.95 6.89
C LEU A 44 -0.49 11.96 5.72
N GLU A 45 -0.19 11.27 4.61
CA GLU A 45 -1.11 11.16 3.47
C GLU A 45 -2.42 10.49 3.86
N ARG A 46 -2.36 9.45 4.69
CA ARG A 46 -3.55 8.75 5.20
C ARG A 46 -4.43 9.65 6.06
N ILE A 47 -3.82 10.48 6.89
CA ILE A 47 -4.54 11.48 7.71
C ILE A 47 -5.19 12.53 6.81
N MET A 48 -4.46 13.08 5.83
CA MET A 48 -5.02 14.09 4.91
C MET A 48 -6.20 13.52 4.12
N MET A 49 -6.09 12.29 3.65
CA MET A 49 -7.18 11.60 2.95
C MET A 49 -8.39 11.34 3.87
N ALA A 50 -8.17 10.93 5.12
CA ALA A 50 -9.25 10.78 6.08
C ALA A 50 -9.96 12.12 6.37
N ILE A 51 -9.22 13.22 6.46
CA ILE A 51 -9.79 14.57 6.64
C ILE A 51 -10.69 14.93 5.46
N THR A 52 -10.25 14.72 4.22
CA THR A 52 -11.05 15.06 3.04
C THR A 52 -12.39 14.30 2.99
N PHE A 53 -12.41 13.03 3.40
CA PHE A 53 -13.66 12.26 3.47
C PHE A 53 -14.54 12.71 4.63
N ALA A 54 -13.96 13.04 5.79
CA ALA A 54 -14.72 13.57 6.92
C ALA A 54 -15.38 14.92 6.58
N GLU A 55 -14.67 15.81 5.89
CA GLU A 55 -15.19 17.09 5.41
C GLU A 55 -16.32 16.92 4.38
N ALA A 56 -16.25 15.87 3.56
CA ALA A 56 -17.30 15.50 2.62
C ALA A 56 -18.51 14.80 3.28
N GLY A 57 -18.51 14.59 4.60
CA GLY A 57 -19.58 13.88 5.31
C GLY A 57 -19.44 12.36 5.35
N GLU A 58 -18.42 11.80 4.70
CA GLU A 58 -18.11 10.38 4.59
C GLU A 58 -17.30 9.88 5.81
N HIS A 59 -17.93 9.91 6.98
CA HIS A 59 -17.28 9.64 8.26
C HIS A 59 -16.86 8.17 8.43
N GLU A 60 -17.61 7.24 7.85
CA GLU A 60 -17.31 5.80 7.91
C GLU A 60 -16.04 5.49 7.10
N THR A 61 -15.96 6.03 5.88
CA THR A 61 -14.80 5.94 5.00
C THR A 61 -13.56 6.54 5.66
N ALA A 62 -13.68 7.72 6.29
CA ALA A 62 -12.58 8.33 7.04
C ALA A 62 -12.08 7.44 8.20
N ARG A 63 -12.98 6.77 8.92
CA ARG A 63 -12.62 5.82 10.00
C ARG A 63 -11.93 4.58 9.47
N GLU A 64 -12.38 4.06 8.33
CA GLU A 64 -11.75 2.91 7.69
C GLU A 64 -10.32 3.24 7.23
N ILE A 65 -10.13 4.41 6.62
CA ILE A 65 -8.81 4.92 6.21
C ILE A 65 -7.86 5.03 7.41
N MET A 66 -8.35 5.47 8.58
CA MET A 66 -7.56 5.60 9.80
C MET A 66 -7.33 4.29 10.56
N ARG A 67 -7.99 3.20 10.16
CA ARG A 67 -7.86 1.90 10.84
C ARG A 67 -6.47 1.34 10.58
N GLU A 68 -5.63 1.32 11.61
CA GLU A 68 -4.33 0.67 11.54
C GLU A 68 -4.55 -0.85 11.42
N GLU A 69 -4.06 -1.46 10.33
CA GLU A 69 -3.79 -2.90 10.36
C GLU A 69 -2.79 -3.14 11.47
N LYS A 70 -3.21 -3.90 12.49
CA LYS A 70 -2.42 -4.27 13.67
C LYS A 70 -0.97 -4.46 13.26
N ARG A 71 -0.09 -3.56 13.74
CA ARG A 71 1.35 -3.77 13.68
C ARG A 71 1.61 -5.19 14.16
N THR A 72 2.21 -6.02 13.31
CA THR A 72 2.80 -7.27 13.79
C THR A 72 3.76 -6.88 14.92
N GLU A 73 3.48 -7.36 16.12
CA GLU A 73 4.31 -7.11 17.29
C GLU A 73 5.75 -7.42 16.90
N LYS A 74 6.66 -6.48 17.18
CA LYS A 74 8.09 -6.73 17.02
C LYS A 74 8.38 -7.92 17.92
N ARG A 75 8.56 -9.11 17.33
CA ARG A 75 9.06 -10.28 18.06
C ARG A 75 10.27 -9.83 18.85
N ASP A 76 10.18 -9.95 20.18
CA ASP A 76 11.29 -9.65 21.08
C ASP A 76 12.51 -10.36 20.54
N ARG A 77 13.50 -9.58 20.10
CA ARG A 77 14.80 -10.11 19.73
C ARG A 77 15.49 -10.52 21.03
N VAL A 78 15.17 -11.72 21.52
CA VAL A 78 15.94 -12.41 22.56
C VAL A 78 17.25 -12.88 21.92
N ALA A 79 18.11 -11.93 21.53
CA ALA A 79 19.50 -12.22 21.24
C ALA A 79 20.29 -11.84 22.49
N PRO A 80 20.83 -12.80 23.26
CA PRO A 80 21.71 -12.48 24.37
C PRO A 80 22.94 -11.79 23.78
N LYS A 81 23.06 -10.46 23.98
CA LYS A 81 24.29 -9.74 23.66
C LYS A 81 25.40 -10.31 24.56
N PRO A 82 26.48 -10.89 24.02
CA PRO A 82 27.62 -11.26 24.85
C PRO A 82 28.18 -9.97 25.46
N ARG A 83 28.13 -9.87 26.79
CA ARG A 83 28.76 -8.75 27.51
C ARG A 83 30.25 -8.79 27.18
N LYS A 84 30.78 -7.71 26.58
CA LYS A 84 32.23 -7.55 26.41
C LYS A 84 32.86 -7.63 27.80
N GLN A 85 33.68 -8.65 28.04
CA GLN A 85 34.51 -8.69 29.23
C GLN A 85 35.53 -7.56 29.09
N LEU A 86 35.44 -6.56 29.96
CA LEU A 86 36.51 -5.59 30.15
C LEU A 86 37.69 -6.37 30.73
N ARG A 87 38.77 -6.49 29.95
CA ARG A 87 40.03 -7.04 30.44
C ARG A 87 40.58 -6.05 31.48
N ALA A 88 40.86 -6.56 32.68
CA ALA A 88 41.59 -5.87 33.73
C ALA A 88 43.07 -5.74 33.35
#